data_AF-A0A3B9AM58-F1
#
_entry.id   AF-A0A3B9AM58-F1
#
_cell.length_a   1.000
_cell.length_b   1.000
_cell.length_c   1.000
_cell.angle_alpha   90.00
_cell.angle_beta   90.00
_cell.angle_gamma   90.00
#
_symmetry.space_group_name_H-M   'P 1'
#
loop_
_entity.id
_entity.type
_entity.pdbx_description
1 polymer ?
#
loop_
_entity_poly.entity_id
_entity_poly.type
_entity_poly.pdbx_seq_one_letter_code
_entity_poly.pdbx_strand_id
1 'polypeptide(L)'
;MSVSEVYERNVLYCQDTIYDGQLTACRHANGRDWWIVLNKTNTNRYFIYLLDTGGIRLWHTQDIGVTASWTGTGSGQAVFSPDGTKYLRHCYDVDLLVFDFDRCAGELSNAKQVNIEHNDEFVLSQGLAVSQNSRFAYVAGGKYLNQVDLLANNLQSSVTEVAVWDGTLTNTFWPTYFAQAALAPNGKIFISCPGSNQTMHIIHNPDAKGKDCKVEQHGLWLPYSWNTDATPNLPHYRLGRMLGSPCDTVYSGPEPKLQIEIELYPNPTFGDLTVQISGGLYGGTIDIYNTLGQFLLQKRVIDGYNNIDLSYLPAGMYFYAVRDAGGRILQGGKIDRAP
;
A
#
# COMPACT_ATOMS: atom_id res chain seq x y z
N MET A 1 30.30 -13.56 4.48
CA MET A 1 29.31 -14.64 4.26
C MET A 1 27.99 -13.97 3.96
N SER A 2 27.51 -14.09 2.71
CA SER A 2 26.24 -13.49 2.29
C SER A 2 25.09 -14.24 2.94
N VAL A 3 24.39 -13.57 3.86
CA VAL A 3 23.29 -14.14 4.67
C VAL A 3 22.03 -14.18 3.82
N SER A 4 21.84 -15.22 3.02
CA SER A 4 20.57 -15.55 2.34
C SER A 4 20.60 -17.00 1.84
N GLU A 5 20.98 -17.94 2.71
CA GLU A 5 20.87 -19.37 2.39
C GLU A 5 19.45 -19.84 2.76
N VAL A 6 18.78 -20.54 1.84
CA VAL A 6 17.45 -21.12 2.12
C VAL A 6 17.65 -22.34 3.00
N TYR A 7 17.35 -22.23 4.29
CA TYR A 7 17.61 -23.28 5.28
C TYR A 7 16.67 -24.49 5.16
N GLU A 8 15.43 -24.30 4.68
CA GLU A 8 14.44 -25.37 4.50
C GLU A 8 13.54 -25.09 3.28
N ARG A 9 13.23 -26.13 2.49
CA ARG A 9 12.34 -26.07 1.32
C ARG A 9 11.33 -27.21 1.38
N ASN A 10 10.14 -27.00 0.82
CA ASN A 10 9.06 -28.00 0.75
C ASN A 10 8.52 -28.45 2.12
N VAL A 11 8.54 -27.57 3.12
CA VAL A 11 7.90 -27.81 4.42
C VAL A 11 6.40 -27.53 4.32
N LEU A 12 5.59 -28.51 4.71
CA LEU A 12 4.12 -28.41 4.68
C LEU A 12 3.61 -27.72 5.94
N TYR A 13 3.10 -26.48 5.81
CA TYR A 13 2.52 -25.73 6.93
C TYR A 13 0.98 -25.77 6.98
N CYS A 14 0.34 -26.06 5.86
CA CYS A 14 -1.12 -26.16 5.76
C CYS A 14 -1.48 -27.29 4.79
N GLN A 15 -2.23 -28.28 5.27
CA GLN A 15 -2.80 -29.35 4.45
C GLN A 15 -4.32 -29.27 4.50
N ASP A 16 -4.87 -28.26 3.84
CA ASP A 16 -6.31 -28.07 3.69
C ASP A 16 -6.60 -27.51 2.28
N THR A 17 -7.88 -27.42 1.94
CA THR A 17 -8.43 -26.65 0.82
C THR A 17 -8.24 -25.16 1.06
N ILE A 18 -7.03 -24.67 0.79
CA ILE A 18 -6.70 -23.26 0.83
C ILE A 18 -7.06 -22.56 -0.48
N TYR A 19 -7.40 -21.29 -0.33
CA TYR A 19 -7.73 -20.38 -1.40
C TYR A 19 -6.50 -20.08 -2.28
N ASP A 20 -6.69 -19.92 -3.59
CA ASP A 20 -5.60 -19.56 -4.50
C ASP A 20 -5.44 -18.02 -4.59
N GLY A 21 -4.20 -17.53 -4.57
CA GLY A 21 -3.89 -16.10 -4.84
C GLY A 21 -4.16 -15.06 -3.74
N GLN A 22 -4.57 -15.45 -2.52
CA GLN A 22 -4.90 -14.49 -1.43
C GLN A 22 -4.10 -14.65 -0.13
N LEU A 23 -3.06 -15.48 -0.13
CA LEU A 23 -2.07 -15.50 0.96
C LEU A 23 -1.47 -14.10 1.08
N THR A 24 -1.46 -13.49 2.26
CA THR A 24 -0.70 -12.25 2.49
C THR A 24 -0.20 -12.16 3.93
N ALA A 25 0.65 -11.18 4.23
CA ALA A 25 1.27 -11.06 5.54
C ALA A 25 1.28 -9.61 6.07
N CYS A 26 1.27 -9.48 7.39
CA CYS A 26 1.34 -8.21 8.12
C CYS A 26 2.39 -8.30 9.21
N ARG A 27 3.15 -7.22 9.43
CA ARG A 27 4.11 -7.18 10.54
C ARG A 27 3.35 -7.20 11.87
N HIS A 28 3.72 -8.13 12.76
CA HIS A 28 3.28 -8.12 14.14
C HIS A 28 3.57 -6.75 14.78
N ALA A 29 2.73 -6.32 15.72
CA ALA A 29 2.94 -5.05 16.41
C ALA A 29 4.23 -4.99 17.27
N ASN A 30 4.99 -6.09 17.39
CA ASN A 30 6.30 -6.10 18.04
C ASN A 30 7.44 -5.67 17.09
N GLY A 31 7.14 -5.48 15.79
CA GLY A 31 8.08 -5.01 14.78
C GLY A 31 9.06 -6.06 14.24
N ARG A 32 9.05 -7.29 14.76
CA ARG A 32 9.97 -8.37 14.34
C ARG A 32 9.20 -9.49 13.62
N ASP A 33 8.17 -9.99 14.28
CA ASP A 33 7.45 -11.18 13.86
C ASP A 33 6.38 -10.83 12.81
N TRP A 34 5.77 -11.85 12.20
CA TRP A 34 4.83 -11.69 11.10
C TRP A 34 3.58 -12.52 11.27
N TRP A 35 2.45 -11.91 10.97
CA TRP A 35 1.20 -12.60 10.71
C TRP A 35 1.15 -13.02 9.25
N ILE A 36 0.77 -14.26 8.98
CA ILE A 36 0.46 -14.77 7.64
C ILE A 36 -1.01 -15.20 7.66
N VAL A 37 -1.81 -14.66 6.74
CA VAL A 37 -3.24 -14.94 6.67
C VAL A 37 -3.54 -15.71 5.39
N LEU A 38 -4.30 -16.78 5.59
CA LEU A 38 -4.81 -17.67 4.55
C LEU A 38 -6.30 -17.82 4.77
N ASN A 39 -7.05 -18.05 3.71
CA ASN A 39 -8.47 -18.34 3.76
C ASN A 39 -8.75 -19.75 3.24
N LYS A 40 -9.78 -20.38 3.79
CA LYS A 40 -10.26 -21.69 3.36
C LYS A 40 -11.29 -21.54 2.24
N THR A 41 -11.16 -22.39 1.23
CA THR A 41 -12.06 -22.47 0.08
C THR A 41 -13.50 -22.79 0.50
N ASN A 42 -14.48 -22.14 -0.13
CA ASN A 42 -15.92 -22.32 0.09
C ASN A 42 -16.40 -22.11 1.54
N THR A 43 -15.75 -21.24 2.30
CA THR A 43 -16.10 -20.90 3.70
C THR A 43 -15.80 -19.43 4.00
N ASN A 44 -16.12 -18.99 5.21
CA ASN A 44 -15.66 -17.72 5.79
C ASN A 44 -14.55 -17.94 6.84
N ARG A 45 -13.79 -19.04 6.72
CA ARG A 45 -12.73 -19.40 7.65
C ARG A 45 -11.38 -18.84 7.23
N TYR A 46 -10.70 -18.20 8.17
CA TYR A 46 -9.33 -17.70 8.05
C TYR A 46 -8.40 -18.51 8.95
N PHE A 47 -7.25 -18.89 8.41
CA PHE A 47 -6.12 -19.41 9.17
C PHE A 47 -5.12 -18.29 9.41
N ILE A 48 -4.83 -18.03 10.69
CA ILE A 48 -3.86 -17.03 11.10
C ILE A 48 -2.62 -17.77 11.56
N TYR A 49 -1.51 -17.57 10.86
CA TYR A 49 -0.21 -18.13 11.20
C TYR A 49 0.69 -17.04 11.77
N LEU A 50 1.52 -17.42 12.75
CA LEU A 50 2.60 -16.60 13.25
C LEU A 50 3.93 -17.13 12.69
N LEU A 51 4.73 -16.23 12.13
CA LEU A 51 6.14 -16.44 11.82
C LEU A 51 6.97 -15.65 12.82
N ASP A 52 7.68 -16.37 13.68
CA ASP A 52 8.62 -15.83 14.68
C ASP A 52 9.99 -16.52 14.56
N THR A 53 10.89 -16.31 15.53
CA THR A 53 12.22 -16.94 15.54
C THR A 53 12.18 -18.48 15.64
N GLY A 54 11.06 -19.06 16.08
CA GLY A 54 10.81 -20.49 16.13
C GLY A 54 10.22 -21.06 14.84
N GLY A 55 9.96 -20.22 13.82
CA GLY A 55 9.42 -20.62 12.53
C GLY A 55 7.93 -20.29 12.37
N ILE A 56 7.30 -20.92 11.38
CA ILE A 56 5.87 -20.72 11.06
C ILE A 56 5.03 -21.71 11.85
N ARG A 57 4.00 -21.23 12.54
CA ARG A 57 3.01 -22.06 13.24
C ARG A 57 1.60 -21.50 13.11
N LEU A 58 0.61 -22.38 13.05
CA LEU A 58 -0.79 -21.97 13.13
C LEU A 58 -1.02 -21.34 14.51
N TRP A 59 -1.48 -20.09 14.52
CA TRP A 59 -1.78 -19.35 15.76
C TRP A 59 -3.22 -19.65 16.20
N HIS A 60 -4.18 -19.41 15.33
CA HIS A 60 -5.59 -19.79 15.52
C HIS A 60 -6.35 -19.74 14.17
N THR A 61 -7.63 -20.07 14.21
CA THR A 61 -8.56 -19.91 13.09
C THR A 61 -9.75 -19.05 13.48
N GLN A 62 -10.31 -18.28 12.55
CA GLN A 62 -11.52 -17.49 12.78
C GLN A 62 -12.54 -17.70 11.68
N ASP A 63 -13.80 -17.87 12.06
CA ASP A 63 -14.94 -17.86 11.14
C ASP A 63 -15.63 -16.50 11.26
N ILE A 64 -15.50 -15.65 10.25
CA ILE A 64 -16.01 -14.28 10.32
C ILE A 64 -16.33 -13.72 8.92
N GLY A 65 -17.38 -12.91 8.83
CA GLY A 65 -17.83 -12.33 7.56
C GLY A 65 -18.61 -13.32 6.71
N VAL A 66 -18.62 -13.09 5.40
CA VAL A 66 -19.48 -13.81 4.44
C VAL A 66 -18.73 -14.98 3.81
N THR A 67 -19.43 -16.09 3.60
CA THR A 67 -18.91 -17.26 2.90
C THR A 67 -18.78 -16.97 1.41
N ALA A 68 -17.57 -17.12 0.87
CA ALA A 68 -17.36 -17.10 -0.57
C ALA A 68 -17.62 -18.49 -1.18
N SER A 69 -18.16 -18.53 -2.39
CA SER A 69 -18.37 -19.72 -3.21
C SER A 69 -17.07 -20.24 -3.81
N TRP A 70 -17.09 -21.43 -4.40
CA TRP A 70 -15.93 -21.99 -5.11
C TRP A 70 -15.38 -21.06 -6.21
N THR A 71 -16.24 -20.40 -6.98
CA THR A 71 -15.81 -19.49 -8.05
C THR A 71 -15.27 -18.18 -7.50
N GLY A 72 -15.86 -17.69 -6.41
CA GLY A 72 -15.25 -16.65 -5.60
C GLY A 72 -13.83 -17.06 -5.23
N THR A 73 -13.65 -18.32 -4.84
CA THR A 73 -12.43 -18.82 -4.21
C THR A 73 -11.13 -18.90 -5.02
N GLY A 74 -11.19 -18.59 -6.31
CA GLY A 74 -10.02 -18.40 -7.17
C GLY A 74 -9.91 -17.00 -7.78
N SER A 75 -10.85 -16.12 -7.42
CA SER A 75 -10.92 -14.75 -7.94
C SER A 75 -10.42 -13.76 -6.88
N GLY A 76 -9.48 -12.92 -7.27
CA GLY A 76 -9.17 -11.69 -6.56
C GLY A 76 -7.94 -11.68 -5.68
N GLN A 77 -7.95 -10.76 -4.72
CA GLN A 77 -6.75 -10.34 -4.00
C GLN A 77 -7.08 -9.97 -2.56
N ALA A 78 -6.17 -10.28 -1.64
CA ALA A 78 -6.23 -9.83 -0.26
C ALA A 78 -5.02 -8.98 0.08
N VAL A 79 -5.22 -7.94 0.89
CA VAL A 79 -4.18 -7.00 1.28
C VAL A 79 -4.36 -6.54 2.71
N PHE A 80 -3.25 -6.23 3.36
CA PHE A 80 -3.26 -5.40 4.56
C PHE A 80 -3.12 -3.93 4.18
N SER A 81 -3.82 -3.07 4.91
CA SER A 81 -3.59 -1.62 4.90
C SER A 81 -2.13 -1.28 5.30
N PRO A 82 -1.51 -0.21 4.77
CA PRO A 82 -0.12 0.14 5.07
C PRO A 82 0.24 0.36 6.54
N ASP A 83 -0.71 0.82 7.35
CA ASP A 83 -0.61 0.95 8.82
C ASP A 83 -0.87 -0.39 9.56
N GLY A 84 -1.33 -1.40 8.83
CA GLY A 84 -1.62 -2.75 9.29
C GLY A 84 -2.85 -2.86 10.18
N THR A 85 -3.72 -1.85 10.24
CA THR A 85 -4.91 -1.84 11.12
C THR A 85 -6.12 -2.52 10.50
N LYS A 86 -6.06 -2.80 9.20
CA LYS A 86 -7.12 -3.45 8.42
C LYS A 86 -6.60 -4.56 7.54
N TYR A 87 -7.38 -5.62 7.44
CA TYR A 87 -7.28 -6.68 6.44
C TYR A 87 -8.45 -6.53 5.47
N LEU A 88 -8.17 -6.57 4.17
CA LEU A 88 -9.18 -6.43 3.14
C LEU A 88 -9.04 -7.58 2.16
N ARG A 89 -10.18 -8.02 1.62
CA ARG A 89 -10.25 -9.07 0.61
C ARG A 89 -11.30 -8.69 -0.43
N HIS A 90 -10.94 -8.78 -1.69
CA HIS A 90 -11.85 -8.57 -2.81
C HIS A 90 -11.94 -9.86 -3.63
N CYS A 91 -13.16 -10.31 -3.90
CA CYS A 91 -13.42 -11.38 -4.86
C CYS A 91 -14.78 -11.16 -5.54
N TYR A 92 -15.01 -11.89 -6.62
CA TYR A 92 -16.15 -11.68 -7.52
C TYR A 92 -17.54 -11.81 -6.87
N ASP A 93 -17.71 -12.72 -5.91
CA ASP A 93 -19.04 -13.11 -5.41
C ASP A 93 -19.45 -12.49 -4.08
N VAL A 94 -18.48 -12.01 -3.29
CA VAL A 94 -18.76 -11.27 -2.04
C VAL A 94 -18.28 -9.83 -2.09
N ASP A 95 -17.83 -9.37 -3.26
CA ASP A 95 -17.25 -8.05 -3.49
C ASP A 95 -16.13 -7.75 -2.49
N LEU A 96 -16.15 -6.56 -1.87
CA LEU A 96 -15.11 -6.14 -0.93
C LEU A 96 -15.52 -6.49 0.50
N LEU A 97 -14.69 -7.30 1.16
CA LEU A 97 -14.72 -7.50 2.61
C LEU A 97 -13.63 -6.67 3.28
N VAL A 98 -14.00 -5.96 4.34
CA VAL A 98 -13.11 -5.14 5.17
C VAL A 98 -13.21 -5.60 6.62
N PHE A 99 -12.06 -5.83 7.25
CA PHE A 99 -11.94 -6.22 8.64
C PHE A 99 -10.98 -5.27 9.36
N ASP A 100 -11.28 -4.98 10.62
CA ASP A 100 -10.27 -4.44 11.53
C ASP A 100 -9.33 -5.58 11.95
N PHE A 101 -8.04 -5.29 12.08
CA PHE A 101 -7.01 -6.28 12.40
C PHE A 101 -6.19 -5.86 13.62
N ASP A 102 -6.24 -6.69 14.67
CA ASP A 102 -5.39 -6.54 15.85
C ASP A 102 -4.01 -7.16 15.56
N ARG A 103 -3.00 -6.29 15.41
CA ARG A 103 -1.62 -6.71 15.13
C ARG A 103 -0.90 -7.34 16.31
N CYS A 104 -1.42 -7.25 17.53
CA CYS A 104 -0.88 -7.94 18.71
C CYS A 104 -1.48 -9.34 18.87
N ALA A 105 -2.77 -9.50 18.58
CA ALA A 105 -3.46 -10.78 18.76
C ALA A 105 -3.55 -11.61 17.48
N GLY A 106 -3.38 -10.99 16.32
CA GLY A 106 -3.64 -11.60 15.02
C GLY A 106 -5.13 -11.79 14.73
N GLU A 107 -5.99 -10.97 15.33
CA GLU A 107 -7.45 -11.15 15.29
C GLU A 107 -8.12 -10.22 14.26
N LEU A 108 -9.00 -10.81 13.45
CA LEU A 108 -9.94 -10.12 12.59
C LEU A 108 -11.23 -9.80 13.37
N SER A 109 -11.75 -8.59 13.19
CA SER A 109 -13.01 -8.14 13.79
C SER A 109 -13.76 -7.17 12.88
N ASN A 110 -14.99 -6.80 13.26
CA ASN A 110 -15.79 -5.78 12.59
C ASN A 110 -15.94 -6.00 11.06
N ALA A 111 -16.27 -7.24 10.67
CA ALA A 111 -16.41 -7.60 9.27
C ALA A 111 -17.51 -6.79 8.57
N LYS A 112 -17.13 -6.09 7.51
CA LYS A 112 -18.03 -5.28 6.68
C LYS A 112 -17.93 -5.75 5.24
N GLN A 113 -19.08 -6.00 4.63
CA GLN A 113 -19.19 -6.22 3.20
C GLN A 113 -19.57 -4.90 2.52
N VAL A 114 -18.92 -4.62 1.39
CA VAL A 114 -19.18 -3.47 0.53
C VAL A 114 -19.45 -4.01 -0.87
N ASN A 115 -20.67 -3.77 -1.34
CA ASN A 115 -21.07 -4.17 -2.69
C ASN A 115 -20.44 -3.21 -3.70
N ILE A 116 -19.87 -3.76 -4.76
CA ILE A 116 -19.17 -3.03 -5.80
C ILE A 116 -19.97 -3.17 -7.08
N GLU A 117 -20.43 -2.03 -7.60
CA GLU A 117 -21.21 -2.03 -8.84
C GLU A 117 -20.37 -2.58 -10.00
N HIS A 118 -21.02 -3.40 -10.85
CA HIS A 118 -20.43 -4.03 -12.03
C HIS A 118 -19.26 -4.99 -11.75
N ASN A 119 -19.20 -5.57 -10.55
CA ASN A 119 -18.17 -6.54 -10.20
C ASN A 119 -18.34 -7.92 -10.87
N ASP A 120 -19.47 -8.13 -11.58
CA ASP A 120 -19.84 -9.40 -12.18
C ASP A 120 -19.31 -9.62 -13.61
N GLU A 121 -18.70 -8.60 -14.22
CA GLU A 121 -18.34 -8.63 -15.64
C GLU A 121 -17.04 -9.39 -15.94
N PHE A 122 -16.20 -9.66 -14.93
CA PHE A 122 -14.92 -10.35 -15.14
C PHE A 122 -14.51 -11.25 -13.95
N VAL A 123 -15.17 -12.40 -13.85
CA VAL A 123 -15.08 -13.38 -12.75
C VAL A 123 -13.66 -13.78 -12.35
N LEU A 124 -12.72 -13.85 -13.30
CA LEU A 124 -11.42 -14.50 -13.08
C LEU A 124 -10.29 -13.57 -12.65
N SER A 125 -10.45 -12.25 -12.75
CA SER A 125 -9.42 -11.29 -12.38
C SER A 125 -10.03 -10.13 -11.62
N GLN A 126 -9.66 -10.05 -10.34
CA GLN A 126 -10.11 -8.99 -9.45
C GLN A 126 -8.88 -8.45 -8.71
N GLY A 127 -8.83 -7.13 -8.54
CA GLY A 127 -7.69 -6.48 -7.90
C GLY A 127 -8.07 -5.70 -6.68
N LEU A 128 -7.10 -5.53 -5.79
CA LEU A 128 -7.25 -4.75 -4.57
C LEU A 128 -5.91 -4.12 -4.18
N ALA A 129 -5.93 -2.82 -3.91
CA ALA A 129 -4.82 -2.12 -3.29
C ALA A 129 -5.34 -1.09 -2.29
N VAL A 130 -4.51 -0.69 -1.32
CA VAL A 130 -4.83 0.36 -0.36
C VAL A 130 -3.81 1.49 -0.49
N SER A 131 -4.27 2.74 -0.44
CA SER A 131 -3.44 3.93 -0.49
C SER A 131 -2.46 4.00 0.68
N GLN A 132 -1.36 4.73 0.50
CA GLN A 132 -0.26 4.81 1.46
C GLN A 132 -0.70 5.34 2.83
N ASN A 133 -1.70 6.24 2.85
CA ASN A 133 -2.28 6.77 4.08
C ASN A 133 -3.34 5.86 4.74
N SER A 134 -3.49 4.61 4.29
CA SER A 134 -4.48 3.63 4.78
C SER A 134 -5.96 4.05 4.67
N ARG A 135 -6.26 5.10 3.89
CA ARG A 135 -7.62 5.64 3.81
C ARG A 135 -8.43 5.07 2.64
N PHE A 136 -7.85 4.96 1.46
CA PHE A 136 -8.60 4.61 0.26
C PHE A 136 -8.24 3.20 -0.21
N ALA A 137 -9.25 2.33 -0.30
CA ALA A 137 -9.12 1.06 -1.02
C ALA A 137 -9.49 1.28 -2.49
N TYR A 138 -8.71 0.71 -3.39
CA TYR A 138 -8.97 0.67 -4.83
C TYR A 138 -9.34 -0.75 -5.22
N VAL A 139 -10.54 -0.89 -5.77
CA VAL A 139 -11.17 -2.16 -6.09
C VAL A 139 -11.31 -2.26 -7.60
N ALA A 140 -10.55 -3.16 -8.20
CA ALA A 140 -10.55 -3.40 -9.63
C ALA A 140 -11.50 -4.54 -9.96
N GLY A 141 -12.56 -4.22 -10.70
CA GLY A 141 -13.66 -5.10 -11.11
C GLY A 141 -13.59 -5.54 -12.58
N GLY A 142 -12.39 -5.55 -13.18
CA GLY A 142 -12.23 -5.69 -14.63
C GLY A 142 -12.45 -4.37 -15.38
N LYS A 143 -13.68 -4.08 -15.82
CA LYS A 143 -13.96 -2.85 -16.61
C LYS A 143 -13.99 -1.58 -15.76
N TYR A 144 -14.30 -1.71 -14.48
CA TYR A 144 -14.49 -0.58 -13.58
C TYR A 144 -13.43 -0.59 -12.50
N LEU A 145 -12.98 0.60 -12.13
CA LEU A 145 -12.11 0.81 -10.98
C LEU A 145 -12.83 1.72 -9.99
N ASN A 146 -13.05 1.19 -8.80
CA ASN A 146 -13.78 1.87 -7.73
C ASN A 146 -12.84 2.22 -6.58
N GLN A 147 -13.13 3.34 -5.89
CA GLN A 147 -12.47 3.77 -4.68
C GLN A 147 -13.45 3.69 -3.50
N VAL A 148 -13.00 3.20 -2.35
CA VAL A 148 -13.77 3.14 -1.10
C VAL A 148 -13.02 3.89 0.00
N ASP A 149 -13.70 4.79 0.72
CA ASP A 149 -13.11 5.53 1.86
C ASP A 149 -13.26 4.70 3.14
N LEU A 150 -12.17 4.08 3.58
CA LEU A 150 -12.11 3.18 4.74
C LEU A 150 -12.33 3.90 6.08
N LEU A 151 -12.34 5.24 6.08
CA LEU A 151 -12.68 6.06 7.24
C LEU A 151 -14.12 6.57 7.21
N ALA A 152 -14.90 6.26 6.16
CA ALA A 152 -16.30 6.63 6.12
C ALA A 152 -17.12 5.86 7.17
N ASN A 153 -18.06 6.55 7.83
CA ASN A 153 -19.00 5.93 8.77
C ASN A 153 -19.79 4.79 8.11
N ASN A 154 -20.17 4.98 6.84
CA ASN A 154 -20.77 3.96 6.00
C ASN A 154 -19.90 3.76 4.74
N LEU A 155 -19.25 2.60 4.66
CA LEU A 155 -18.37 2.26 3.55
C LEU A 155 -19.14 2.16 2.22
N GLN A 156 -20.36 1.63 2.24
CA GLN A 156 -21.17 1.44 1.03
C GLN A 156 -21.49 2.76 0.33
N SER A 157 -21.83 3.80 1.10
CA SER A 157 -22.11 5.13 0.53
C SER A 157 -20.85 5.89 0.09
N SER A 158 -19.65 5.35 0.36
CA SER A 158 -18.38 5.98 -0.01
C SER A 158 -17.80 5.47 -1.34
N VAL A 159 -18.39 4.41 -1.90
CA VAL A 159 -17.97 3.83 -3.18
C VAL A 159 -18.04 4.91 -4.25
N THR A 160 -16.91 5.16 -4.92
CA THR A 160 -16.76 6.16 -5.95
C THR A 160 -16.06 5.55 -7.15
N GLU A 161 -16.69 5.55 -8.31
CA GLU A 161 -16.03 5.12 -9.55
C GLU A 161 -14.93 6.12 -9.93
N VAL A 162 -13.69 5.64 -10.04
CA VAL A 162 -12.53 6.47 -10.39
C VAL A 162 -12.09 6.29 -11.84
N ALA A 163 -12.37 5.15 -12.48
CA ALA A 163 -12.17 4.97 -13.91
C ALA A 163 -13.07 3.87 -14.51
N VAL A 164 -13.31 4.00 -15.82
CA VAL A 164 -13.93 2.98 -16.68
C VAL A 164 -12.93 2.66 -17.79
N TRP A 165 -12.77 1.37 -18.10
CA TRP A 165 -11.91 0.91 -19.18
C TRP A 165 -12.30 1.55 -20.51
N ASP A 166 -11.30 2.01 -21.25
CA ASP A 166 -11.50 2.84 -22.44
C ASP A 166 -11.71 2.07 -23.75
N GLY A 167 -11.78 0.74 -23.69
CA GLY A 167 -11.95 -0.12 -24.86
C GLY A 167 -10.63 -0.59 -25.50
N THR A 168 -9.47 -0.21 -24.94
CA THR A 168 -8.17 -0.54 -25.51
C THR A 168 -7.87 -2.04 -25.45
N LEU A 169 -7.41 -2.57 -26.59
CA LEU A 169 -6.95 -3.96 -26.75
C LEU A 169 -5.46 -3.98 -27.09
N THR A 170 -4.68 -4.77 -26.35
CA THR A 170 -3.30 -5.12 -26.74
C THR A 170 -3.33 -6.24 -27.78
N ASN A 171 -2.50 -6.13 -28.81
CA ASN A 171 -2.45 -7.08 -29.94
C ASN A 171 -3.82 -7.31 -30.60
N THR A 172 -4.72 -6.33 -30.55
CA THR A 172 -6.09 -6.38 -31.13
C THR A 172 -7.02 -7.42 -30.48
N PHE A 173 -6.62 -8.07 -29.39
CA PHE A 173 -7.40 -9.16 -28.80
C PHE A 173 -7.46 -9.11 -27.27
N TRP A 174 -6.39 -8.72 -26.59
CA TRP A 174 -6.32 -8.77 -25.13
C TRP A 174 -6.84 -7.46 -24.52
N PRO A 175 -7.95 -7.47 -23.77
CA PRO A 175 -8.42 -6.27 -23.10
C PRO A 175 -7.44 -5.83 -22.02
N THR A 176 -7.23 -4.53 -21.91
CA THR A 176 -6.46 -3.91 -20.82
C THR A 176 -7.40 -3.59 -19.65
N TYR A 177 -8.06 -4.62 -19.10
CA TYR A 177 -8.91 -4.45 -17.93
C TYR A 177 -8.08 -4.17 -16.67
N PHE A 178 -8.71 -3.55 -15.67
CA PHE A 178 -8.15 -3.39 -14.34
C PHE A 178 -8.16 -4.74 -13.61
N ALA A 179 -6.97 -5.27 -13.35
CA ALA A 179 -6.73 -6.54 -12.68
C ALA A 179 -6.05 -6.34 -11.31
N GLN A 180 -5.24 -7.30 -10.84
CA GLN A 180 -4.48 -7.17 -9.60
C GLN A 180 -3.72 -5.85 -9.47
N ALA A 181 -3.70 -5.29 -8.26
CA ALA A 181 -3.09 -4.00 -7.99
C ALA A 181 -2.09 -4.09 -6.85
N ALA A 182 -1.04 -3.28 -6.88
CA ALA A 182 -0.07 -3.18 -5.81
C ALA A 182 0.37 -1.73 -5.57
N LEU A 183 0.42 -1.35 -4.29
CA LEU A 183 1.04 -0.12 -3.85
C LEU A 183 2.57 -0.25 -3.98
N ALA A 184 3.18 0.62 -4.76
CA ALA A 184 4.62 0.66 -4.94
C ALA A 184 5.31 1.60 -3.94
N PRO A 185 6.63 1.44 -3.70
CA PRO A 185 7.40 2.28 -2.80
C PRO A 185 7.40 3.78 -3.10
N ASN A 186 7.08 4.18 -4.33
CA ASN A 186 6.97 5.58 -4.74
C ASN A 186 5.59 6.19 -4.39
N GLY A 187 4.73 5.47 -3.68
CA GLY A 187 3.40 5.91 -3.28
C GLY A 187 2.36 5.87 -4.40
N LYS A 188 2.67 5.29 -5.57
CA LYS A 188 1.72 5.05 -6.66
C LYS A 188 1.16 3.63 -6.57
N ILE A 189 -0.03 3.41 -7.14
CA ILE A 189 -0.55 2.05 -7.32
C ILE A 189 -0.40 1.67 -8.79
N PHE A 190 0.17 0.49 -9.04
CA PHE A 190 0.24 -0.11 -10.37
C PHE A 190 -0.79 -1.22 -10.46
N ILE A 191 -1.52 -1.27 -11.57
CA ILE A 191 -2.57 -2.24 -11.81
C ILE A 191 -2.17 -3.06 -13.04
N SER A 192 -2.10 -4.38 -12.88
CA SER A 192 -1.88 -5.30 -14.00
C SER A 192 -3.09 -5.32 -14.93
N CYS A 193 -2.92 -5.99 -16.05
CA CYS A 193 -3.99 -6.34 -16.98
C CYS A 193 -4.05 -7.87 -17.13
N PRO A 194 -5.23 -8.43 -17.39
CA PRO A 194 -5.38 -9.87 -17.58
C PRO A 194 -4.90 -10.32 -18.96
N GLY A 195 -4.44 -11.56 -19.10
CA GLY A 195 -3.84 -12.05 -20.36
C GLY A 195 -2.48 -11.39 -20.65
N SER A 196 -1.79 -11.79 -21.72
CA SER A 196 -0.42 -11.34 -22.04
C SER A 196 -0.39 -9.88 -22.50
N ASN A 197 -0.38 -8.96 -21.54
CA ASN A 197 -0.42 -7.51 -21.77
C ASN A 197 0.94 -6.85 -21.57
N GLN A 198 1.29 -5.91 -22.43
CA GLN A 198 2.55 -5.13 -22.35
C GLN A 198 2.35 -3.78 -21.64
N THR A 199 1.18 -3.56 -21.06
CA THR A 199 0.84 -2.33 -20.36
C THR A 199 0.39 -2.62 -18.95
N MET A 200 0.63 -1.67 -18.05
CA MET A 200 -0.03 -1.58 -16.74
C MET A 200 -0.68 -0.21 -16.59
N HIS A 201 -1.75 -0.13 -15.80
CA HIS A 201 -2.35 1.15 -15.42
C HIS A 201 -1.67 1.71 -14.17
N ILE A 202 -1.75 3.02 -13.97
CA ILE A 202 -1.14 3.72 -12.82
C ILE A 202 -2.20 4.59 -12.15
N ILE A 203 -2.25 4.54 -10.82
CA ILE A 203 -2.91 5.57 -10.00
C ILE A 203 -1.80 6.46 -9.43
N HIS A 204 -1.74 7.71 -9.88
CA HIS A 204 -0.62 8.61 -9.52
C HIS A 204 -0.73 9.19 -8.11
N ASN A 205 -1.94 9.43 -7.62
CA ASN A 205 -2.20 10.03 -6.32
C ASN A 205 -3.15 9.16 -5.47
N PRO A 206 -2.78 7.95 -5.04
CA PRO A 206 -3.67 7.05 -4.31
C PRO A 206 -4.30 7.66 -3.05
N ASP A 207 -3.64 8.62 -2.41
CA ASP A 207 -4.13 9.29 -1.20
C ASP A 207 -5.20 10.37 -1.47
N ALA A 208 -5.49 10.68 -2.74
CA ALA A 208 -6.47 11.69 -3.14
C ALA A 208 -7.85 11.06 -3.41
N LYS A 209 -8.92 11.80 -3.09
CA LYS A 209 -10.30 11.32 -3.21
C LYS A 209 -10.84 11.43 -4.64
N GLY A 210 -11.60 10.44 -5.08
CA GLY A 210 -12.29 10.46 -6.37
C GLY A 210 -11.33 10.60 -7.54
N LYS A 211 -11.71 11.37 -8.56
CA LYS A 211 -10.90 11.56 -9.79
C LYS A 211 -9.55 12.26 -9.53
N ASP A 212 -9.36 12.90 -8.37
CA ASP A 212 -8.07 13.51 -8.00
C ASP A 212 -6.95 12.47 -7.78
N CYS A 213 -7.30 11.18 -7.67
CA CYS A 213 -6.34 10.08 -7.64
C CYS A 213 -5.56 9.91 -8.94
N LYS A 214 -6.06 10.48 -10.05
CA LYS A 214 -5.44 10.49 -11.38
C LYS A 214 -5.08 9.09 -11.86
N VAL A 215 -6.11 8.31 -12.19
CA VAL A 215 -5.94 7.04 -12.90
C VAL A 215 -5.46 7.33 -14.33
N GLU A 216 -4.34 6.76 -14.71
CA GLU A 216 -3.80 6.74 -16.06
C GLU A 216 -3.87 5.30 -16.58
N GLN A 217 -4.68 5.08 -17.62
CA GLN A 217 -4.68 3.80 -18.29
C GLN A 217 -3.44 3.67 -19.18
N HIS A 218 -2.85 2.46 -19.24
CA HIS A 218 -1.65 2.17 -20.04
C HIS A 218 -0.41 3.02 -19.69
N GLY A 219 -0.38 3.61 -18.50
CA GLY A 219 0.66 4.55 -18.08
C GLY A 219 2.06 3.94 -17.93
N LEU A 220 2.17 2.61 -17.89
CA LEU A 220 3.46 1.92 -17.93
C LEU A 220 3.51 0.94 -19.09
N TRP A 221 4.45 1.16 -20.02
CA TRP A 221 4.78 0.24 -21.09
C TRP A 221 5.90 -0.74 -20.69
N LEU A 222 5.72 -2.01 -21.02
CA LEU A 222 6.63 -3.12 -20.77
C LEU A 222 7.21 -3.60 -22.13
N PRO A 223 8.28 -2.97 -22.64
CA PRO A 223 8.77 -3.22 -24.00
C PRO A 223 9.30 -4.65 -24.24
N TYR A 224 9.69 -5.35 -23.17
CA TYR A 224 10.36 -6.65 -23.24
C TYR A 224 9.72 -7.70 -22.34
N SER A 225 8.57 -7.41 -21.73
CA SER A 225 7.87 -8.32 -20.85
C SER A 225 6.36 -8.18 -20.99
N TRP A 226 5.65 -9.19 -20.51
CA TRP A 226 4.21 -9.16 -20.39
C TRP A 226 3.85 -9.36 -18.93
N ASN A 227 2.81 -8.69 -18.48
CA ASN A 227 2.13 -9.05 -17.24
C ASN A 227 0.90 -9.89 -17.60
N THR A 228 0.51 -10.78 -16.69
CA THR A 228 -0.63 -11.71 -16.87
C THR A 228 -1.39 -11.79 -15.56
N ASP A 229 -2.18 -10.75 -15.25
CA ASP A 229 -3.03 -10.73 -14.05
C ASP A 229 -2.27 -10.94 -12.72
N ALA A 230 -1.08 -10.36 -12.62
CA ALA A 230 -0.23 -10.59 -11.46
C ALA A 230 0.49 -9.32 -11.04
N THR A 231 0.55 -9.12 -9.73
CA THR A 231 1.46 -8.17 -9.09
C THR A 231 2.27 -8.89 -8.01
N PRO A 232 3.46 -8.40 -7.66
CA PRO A 232 4.21 -8.96 -6.54
C PRO A 232 3.38 -8.89 -5.24
N ASN A 233 3.15 -10.04 -4.61
CA ASN A 233 2.55 -10.09 -3.29
C ASN A 233 3.61 -9.75 -2.23
N LEU A 234 3.82 -8.45 -2.02
CA LEU A 234 4.81 -7.91 -1.10
C LEU A 234 4.13 -7.34 0.15
N PRO A 235 4.39 -7.91 1.33
CA PRO A 235 3.99 -7.30 2.59
C PRO A 235 4.60 -5.91 2.78
N HIS A 236 4.01 -5.10 3.66
CA HIS A 236 4.55 -3.78 4.02
C HIS A 236 5.81 -3.91 4.90
N TYR A 237 6.96 -4.18 4.29
CA TYR A 237 8.21 -4.49 5.01
C TYR A 237 8.69 -3.39 5.97
N ARG A 238 8.39 -2.10 5.72
CA ARG A 238 8.77 -1.03 6.66
C ARG A 238 7.68 -0.71 7.70
N LEU A 239 6.58 -1.48 7.74
CA LEU A 239 5.66 -1.42 8.87
C LEU A 239 6.40 -1.87 10.13
N GLY A 240 6.63 -0.91 11.03
CA GLY A 240 7.38 -1.11 12.27
C GLY A 240 6.51 -1.56 13.43
N ARG A 241 7.09 -1.56 14.64
CA ARG A 241 6.38 -1.85 15.89
C ARG A 241 5.29 -0.82 16.18
N MET A 242 4.27 -1.24 16.92
CA MET A 242 3.25 -0.35 17.47
C MET A 242 3.69 0.08 18.86
N LEU A 243 4.24 1.30 18.95
CA LEU A 243 4.78 1.85 20.20
C LEU A 243 3.72 1.92 21.30
N GLY A 244 4.07 1.41 22.49
CA GLY A 244 3.17 1.44 23.65
C GLY A 244 2.00 0.45 23.57
N SER A 245 2.00 -0.45 22.57
CA SER A 245 1.04 -1.54 22.50
C SER A 245 1.33 -2.61 23.57
N PRO A 246 0.33 -3.42 23.97
CA PRO A 246 0.53 -4.52 24.92
C PRO A 246 1.57 -5.56 24.49
N CYS A 247 1.89 -5.62 23.19
CA CYS A 247 2.85 -6.56 22.62
C CYS A 247 4.19 -5.89 22.22
N ASP A 248 4.43 -4.66 22.65
CA ASP A 248 5.72 -3.96 22.55
C ASP A 248 6.71 -4.42 23.64
N THR A 249 6.80 -5.74 23.87
CA THR A 249 7.55 -6.34 24.99
C THR A 249 8.86 -6.99 24.57
N VAL A 250 9.07 -7.14 23.26
CA VAL A 250 10.08 -8.07 22.71
C VAL A 250 11.32 -7.35 22.16
N TYR A 251 11.32 -6.02 22.10
CA TYR A 251 12.42 -5.26 21.51
C TYR A 251 13.36 -4.66 22.57
N SER A 252 14.51 -5.31 22.78
CA SER A 252 15.66 -4.79 23.56
C SER A 252 16.82 -4.32 22.69
N GLY A 253 16.65 -4.28 21.35
CA GLY A 253 17.61 -3.66 20.44
C GLY A 253 17.56 -2.13 20.52
N PRO A 254 18.61 -1.42 20.09
CA PRO A 254 18.43 0.00 19.73
C PRO A 254 17.35 0.03 18.65
N GLU A 255 16.32 0.88 18.79
CA GLU A 255 15.29 1.04 17.75
C GLU A 255 15.94 0.98 16.38
N PRO A 256 15.35 0.29 15.37
CA PRO A 256 15.72 0.60 14.01
C PRO A 256 15.27 2.05 13.84
N LYS A 257 16.15 2.99 14.18
CA LYS A 257 16.05 4.36 13.73
C LYS A 257 15.97 4.18 12.24
N LEU A 258 14.79 4.44 11.70
CA LEU A 258 14.66 4.75 10.30
C LEU A 258 15.60 5.95 10.14
N GLN A 259 16.85 5.68 9.75
CA GLN A 259 17.88 6.70 9.54
C GLN A 259 17.50 7.36 8.24
N ILE A 260 16.42 8.16 8.30
CA ILE A 260 16.08 9.05 7.23
C ILE A 260 17.15 10.14 7.28
N GLU A 261 18.10 10.04 6.37
CA GLU A 261 19.10 11.08 6.13
C GLU A 261 18.50 12.07 5.16
N ILE A 262 18.52 13.35 5.55
CA ILE A 262 17.98 14.45 4.75
C ILE A 262 19.10 15.46 4.53
N GLU A 263 19.51 15.62 3.29
CA GLU A 263 20.52 16.59 2.88
C GLU A 263 19.92 17.63 1.94
N LEU A 264 20.32 18.88 2.14
CA LEU A 264 19.87 20.01 1.34
C LEU A 264 21.06 20.62 0.62
N TYR A 265 21.00 20.69 -0.71
CA TYR A 265 22.04 21.34 -1.49
C TYR A 265 21.51 21.91 -2.82
N PRO A 266 22.17 22.96 -3.36
CA PRO A 266 23.17 23.76 -2.66
C PRO A 266 22.54 24.55 -1.51
N ASN A 267 23.26 24.72 -0.41
CA ASN A 267 22.87 25.61 0.68
C ASN A 267 24.13 26.36 1.14
N PRO A 268 24.33 27.65 0.76
CA PRO A 268 23.33 28.55 0.17
C PRO A 268 22.85 28.19 -1.25
N THR A 269 21.59 28.49 -1.57
CA THR A 269 20.96 28.29 -2.90
C THR A 269 20.68 29.63 -3.60
N PHE A 270 20.73 29.67 -4.93
CA PHE A 270 20.28 30.81 -5.73
C PHE A 270 18.80 30.77 -6.11
N GLY A 271 18.07 29.73 -5.72
CA GLY A 271 16.66 29.52 -6.03
C GLY A 271 16.33 28.04 -6.13
N ASP A 272 17.17 27.25 -6.79
CA ASP A 272 16.97 25.81 -6.90
C ASP A 272 17.57 25.07 -5.71
N LEU A 273 16.73 24.35 -4.97
CA LEU A 273 17.13 23.56 -3.81
C LEU A 273 16.78 22.09 -4.01
N THR A 274 17.79 21.22 -3.92
CA THR A 274 17.60 19.76 -3.89
C THR A 274 17.50 19.31 -2.44
N VAL A 275 16.44 18.57 -2.13
CA VAL A 275 16.26 17.83 -0.88
C VAL A 275 16.46 16.36 -1.19
N GLN A 276 17.63 15.84 -0.87
CA GLN A 276 17.95 14.44 -0.97
C GLN A 276 17.53 13.74 0.31
N ILE A 277 16.64 12.75 0.17
CA ILE A 277 16.15 11.94 1.26
C ILE A 277 16.60 10.51 1.01
N SER A 278 17.24 9.89 2.00
CA SER A 278 17.68 8.49 1.96
C SER A 278 17.22 7.81 3.23
N GLY A 279 16.92 6.51 3.19
CA GLY A 279 16.42 5.77 4.35
C GLY A 279 14.94 5.40 4.28
N GLY A 280 14.29 5.62 3.13
CA GLY A 280 13.02 5.00 2.81
C GLY A 280 11.78 5.79 3.23
N LEU A 281 11.79 7.10 3.04
CA LEU A 281 10.62 7.94 3.28
C LEU A 281 9.51 7.66 2.24
N TYR A 282 8.40 7.07 2.67
CA TYR A 282 7.25 6.73 1.82
C TYR A 282 6.25 7.88 1.62
N GLY A 283 6.77 9.08 1.41
CA GLY A 283 5.97 10.29 1.34
C GLY A 283 5.98 11.08 2.63
N GLY A 284 6.14 12.38 2.46
CA GLY A 284 6.20 13.37 3.50
C GLY A 284 5.99 14.74 2.93
N THR A 285 6.19 15.76 3.76
CA THR A 285 6.15 17.15 3.33
C THR A 285 7.41 17.87 3.79
N ILE A 286 7.85 18.84 3.03
CA ILE A 286 8.76 19.87 3.50
C ILE A 286 7.99 21.18 3.57
N ASP A 287 7.93 21.74 4.76
CA ASP A 287 7.38 23.05 5.04
C ASP A 287 8.52 24.05 5.11
N ILE A 288 8.37 25.24 4.54
CA ILE A 288 9.34 26.33 4.64
C ILE A 288 8.70 27.55 5.31
N TYR A 289 9.44 28.17 6.20
CA TYR A 289 9.04 29.27 7.06
C TYR A 289 10.03 30.44 6.95
N ASN A 290 9.57 31.66 7.16
CA ASN A 290 10.47 32.81 7.31
C ASN A 290 11.05 32.90 8.74
N THR A 291 11.90 33.90 8.98
CA THR A 291 12.56 34.14 10.28
C THR A 291 11.60 34.50 11.41
N LEU A 292 10.36 34.88 11.10
CA LEU A 292 9.29 35.14 12.07
C LEU A 292 8.44 33.90 12.36
N GLY A 293 8.78 32.74 11.77
CA GLY A 293 8.01 31.49 11.90
C GLY A 293 6.72 31.46 11.07
N GLN A 294 6.52 32.42 10.16
CA GLN A 294 5.37 32.41 9.28
C GLN A 294 5.58 31.38 8.16
N PHE A 295 4.56 30.54 7.94
CA PHE A 295 4.54 29.55 6.88
C PHE A 295 4.56 30.22 5.49
N LEU A 296 5.39 29.71 4.58
CA LEU A 296 5.53 30.22 3.22
C LEU A 296 5.06 29.22 2.17
N LEU A 297 5.51 27.96 2.26
CA LEU A 297 5.16 26.92 1.29
C LEU A 297 5.24 25.53 1.93
N GLN A 298 4.54 24.59 1.30
CA GLN A 298 4.64 23.16 1.55
C GLN A 298 4.82 22.43 0.22
N LYS A 299 5.73 21.44 0.18
CA LYS A 299 5.90 20.53 -0.96
C LYS A 299 5.92 19.09 -0.48
N ARG A 300 5.32 18.20 -1.28
CA ARG A 300 5.44 16.75 -1.06
C ARG A 300 6.87 16.32 -1.36
N VAL A 301 7.43 15.49 -0.49
CA VAL A 301 8.75 14.87 -0.68
C VAL A 301 8.64 13.35 -0.55
N ILE A 302 9.50 12.64 -1.26
CA ILE A 302 9.64 11.19 -1.23
C ILE A 302 11.12 10.82 -1.03
N ASP A 303 11.39 9.54 -0.77
CA ASP A 303 12.75 9.00 -0.85
C ASP A 303 13.39 9.30 -2.22
N GLY A 304 14.66 9.69 -2.23
CA GLY A 304 15.39 10.15 -3.41
C GLY A 304 15.53 11.68 -3.48
N TYR A 305 15.64 12.20 -4.71
CA TYR A 305 15.90 13.62 -4.96
C TYR A 305 14.60 14.38 -5.18
N ASN A 306 14.39 15.46 -4.42
CA ASN A 306 13.22 16.32 -4.53
C ASN A 306 13.67 17.75 -4.83
N ASN A 307 13.19 18.33 -5.93
CA ASN A 307 13.55 19.70 -6.32
C ASN A 307 12.51 20.69 -5.81
N ILE A 308 12.98 21.77 -5.22
CA ILE A 308 12.17 22.87 -4.70
C ILE A 308 12.69 24.17 -5.30
N ASP A 309 11.82 24.84 -6.03
CA ASP A 309 12.07 26.20 -6.51
C ASP A 309 11.73 27.21 -5.41
N LEU A 310 12.71 28.03 -5.07
CA LEU A 310 12.69 29.14 -4.11
C LEU A 310 13.07 30.47 -4.79
N SER A 311 13.20 30.51 -6.11
CA SER A 311 13.64 31.70 -6.86
C SER A 311 12.72 32.92 -6.69
N TYR A 312 11.45 32.68 -6.36
CA TYR A 312 10.46 33.72 -6.07
C TYR A 312 10.56 34.29 -4.64
N LEU A 313 11.34 33.67 -3.75
CA LEU A 313 11.55 34.17 -2.39
C LEU A 313 12.69 35.20 -2.38
N PRO A 314 12.58 36.32 -1.63
CA PRO A 314 13.67 37.27 -1.46
C PRO A 314 14.95 36.64 -0.90
N ALA A 315 16.10 37.28 -1.15
CA ALA A 315 17.36 36.83 -0.58
C ALA A 315 17.32 36.93 0.94
N GLY A 316 17.70 35.86 1.63
CA GLY A 316 17.54 35.79 3.07
C GLY A 316 17.61 34.38 3.65
N MET A 317 17.40 34.31 4.95
CA MET A 317 17.39 33.09 5.73
C MET A 317 15.97 32.55 5.89
N TYR A 318 15.83 31.25 5.71
CA TYR A 318 14.58 30.51 5.87
C TYR A 318 14.79 29.29 6.75
N PHE A 319 13.70 28.78 7.33
CA PHE A 319 13.70 27.53 8.09
C PHE A 319 12.85 26.50 7.37
N TYR A 320 13.26 25.23 7.42
CA TYR A 320 12.46 24.14 6.90
C TYR A 320 12.16 23.09 7.97
N ALA A 321 11.07 22.36 7.77
CA ALA A 321 10.76 21.15 8.50
C ALA A 321 10.28 20.08 7.52
N VAL A 322 11.01 18.96 7.46
CA VAL A 322 10.56 17.75 6.76
C VAL A 322 9.75 16.90 7.72
N ARG A 323 8.58 16.45 7.29
CA ARG A 323 7.63 15.63 8.05
C ARG A 323 7.32 14.34 7.30
N ASP A 324 7.07 13.25 8.03
CA ASP A 324 6.51 12.03 7.43
C ASP A 324 5.02 12.19 7.12
N ALA A 325 4.43 11.19 6.45
CA ALA A 325 3.00 11.13 6.14
C ALA A 325 2.09 11.20 7.38
N GLY A 326 2.60 10.87 8.58
CA GLY A 326 1.90 10.98 9.86
C GLY A 326 2.02 12.37 10.52
N GLY A 327 2.74 13.31 9.89
CA GLY A 327 2.93 14.67 10.38
C GLY A 327 4.08 14.83 11.39
N ARG A 328 4.80 13.76 11.73
CA ARG A 328 5.95 13.81 12.64
C ARG A 328 7.13 14.47 11.94
N ILE A 329 7.77 15.42 12.61
CA ILE A 329 8.97 16.10 12.09
C ILE A 329 10.13 15.10 12.09
N LEU A 330 10.73 14.89 10.91
CA LEU A 330 11.89 14.05 10.68
C LEU A 330 13.19 14.85 10.82
N GLN A 331 13.23 16.04 10.23
CA GLN A 331 14.37 16.95 10.30
C GLN A 331 13.89 18.39 10.17
N GLY A 332 14.56 19.31 10.83
CA GLY A 332 14.42 20.74 10.58
C GLY A 332 15.78 21.39 10.48
N GLY A 333 15.84 22.55 9.82
CA GLY A 333 17.09 23.26 9.63
C GLY A 333 16.92 24.59 8.92
N LYS A 334 18.05 25.12 8.45
CA LYS A 334 18.14 26.43 7.81
C LYS A 334 18.40 26.30 6.31
N ILE A 335 17.79 27.18 5.52
CA ILE A 335 18.09 27.41 4.10
C ILE A 335 18.56 28.86 3.98
N ASP A 336 19.72 29.07 3.35
CA ASP A 336 20.20 30.40 2.98
C ASP A 336 19.92 30.63 1.48
N ARG A 337 19.01 31.54 1.13
CA ARG A 337 18.76 31.97 -0.25
C ARG A 337 19.68 33.15 -0.58
N ALA A 338 20.65 32.90 -1.45
CA ALA A 338 21.58 33.88 -1.97
C ALA A 338 20.89 34.82 -2.99
N PRO A 339 21.44 36.04 -3.18
CA PRO A 339 20.90 37.06 -4.09
C PRO A 339 20.51 36.56 -5.48
#